data_AF-A0A1T3NIG5-F1
#
_entry.id   AF-A0A1T3NIG5-F1
#
_cell.length_a   1.000
_cell.length_b   1.000
_cell.length_c   1.000
_cell.angle_alpha   90.00
_cell.angle_beta   90.00
_cell.angle_gamma   90.00
#
_symmetry.space_group_name_H-M   'P 1'
#
loop_
_entity.id
_entity.type
_entity.pdbx_description
1 polymer ?
#
loop_
_entity_poly.entity_id
_entity_poly.type
_entity_poly.pdbx_seq_one_letter_code
_entity_poly.pdbx_strand_id
1 'polypeptide(L)' 'MTTNPRAAVLDLYEMFGRAVVAVHDGDSTLARELMLRAAWLFGPDALEAVTIQVLSGAAPSPVDSDHWEAWLLELHVSM' A
#
# COMPACT_ATOMS: atom_id res chain seq x y z
N MET A 1 2.01 -15.79 22.53
CA MET A 1 2.93 -15.03 21.65
C MET A 1 2.29 -13.68 21.41
N THR A 2 2.83 -12.62 22.00
CA THR A 2 2.33 -11.25 21.83
C THR A 2 3.00 -10.67 20.60
N THR A 3 2.31 -10.69 19.46
CA THR A 3 2.72 -9.97 18.25
C THR A 3 2.81 -8.48 18.60
N ASN A 4 3.97 -7.87 18.39
CA ASN A 4 4.17 -6.46 18.69
C ASN A 4 3.43 -5.63 17.63
N PRO A 5 2.34 -4.92 17.98
CA PRO A 5 1.48 -4.27 16.99
C PRO A 5 2.22 -3.22 16.16
N ARG A 6 3.31 -2.64 16.69
CA ARG A 6 4.17 -1.70 15.94
C ARG A 6 4.96 -2.37 14.81
N ALA A 7 5.37 -3.63 14.95
CA ALA A 7 6.07 -4.36 13.90
C ALA A 7 5.13 -4.68 12.73
N ALA A 8 3.91 -5.11 13.04
CA ALA A 8 2.87 -5.38 12.05
C ALA A 8 2.46 -4.13 11.24
N VAL A 9 2.40 -2.95 11.88
CA VAL A 9 2.10 -1.68 11.18
C VAL A 9 3.22 -1.29 10.22
N LEU A 10 4.48 -1.45 10.63
CA LEU A 10 5.63 -1.16 9.75
C LEU A 10 5.62 -2.08 8.51
N ASP A 11 5.30 -3.37 8.70
CA ASP A 11 5.21 -4.36 7.63
C ASP A 11 4.08 -4.03 6.63
N LEU A 12 2.92 -3.57 7.11
CA LEU A 12 1.81 -3.16 6.23
C LEU A 12 2.17 -1.93 5.38
N TYR A 13 2.78 -0.90 5.99
CA TYR A 13 3.23 0.30 5.27
C TYR A 13 4.30 -0.04 4.22
N GLU A 14 5.23 -0.94 4.55
CA GLU A 14 6.26 -1.40 3.61
C GLU A 14 5.65 -2.17 2.43
N MET A 15 4.71 -3.10 2.70
CA MET A 15 4.03 -3.85 1.65
C MET A 15 3.20 -2.95 0.73
N PHE A 16 2.49 -1.96 1.29
CA PHE A 16 1.75 -0.97 0.52
C PHE A 16 2.70 -0.13 -0.35
N GLY A 17 3.79 0.40 0.22
CA GLY A 17 4.77 1.18 -0.53
C GLY A 17 5.40 0.41 -1.69
N ARG A 18 5.78 -0.87 -1.47
CA ARG A 18 6.31 -1.72 -2.54
C ARG A 18 5.29 -1.99 -3.65
N ALA A 19 4.01 -2.10 -3.30
CA ALA A 19 2.97 -2.28 -4.31
C ALA A 19 2.76 -1.01 -5.15
N VAL A 20 2.87 0.16 -4.53
CA VAL A 20 2.85 1.46 -5.23
C VAL A 20 4.05 1.57 -6.18
N VAL A 21 5.26 1.21 -5.74
CA VAL A 21 6.45 1.16 -6.62
C VAL A 21 6.26 0.20 -7.78
N ALA A 22 5.74 -1.01 -7.52
CA ALA A 22 5.52 -2.01 -8.55
C ALA A 22 4.57 -1.52 -9.66
N VAL A 23 3.55 -0.72 -9.32
CA VAL A 23 2.68 -0.10 -10.34
C VAL A 23 3.45 0.89 -11.22
N HIS A 24 4.24 1.77 -10.63
CA HIS A 24 5.07 2.70 -11.38
C HIS A 24 6.04 1.98 -12.33
N ASP A 25 6.61 0.86 -11.88
CA ASP A 25 7.52 0.04 -12.68
C ASP A 25 6.80 -0.80 -13.76
N GLY A 26 5.47 -0.73 -13.83
CA GLY A 26 4.65 -1.47 -14.79
C GLY A 26 4.41 -2.94 -14.43
N ASP A 27 4.71 -3.35 -13.19
CA ASP A 27 4.48 -4.70 -12.67
C ASP A 27 3.18 -4.78 -11.85
N SER A 28 2.05 -4.71 -12.57
CA SER A 28 0.72 -4.84 -11.96
C SER A 28 0.49 -6.20 -11.30
N THR A 29 1.24 -7.25 -11.68
CA THR A 29 1.13 -8.58 -11.08
C THR A 29 1.70 -8.55 -9.67
N LEU A 30 2.93 -8.05 -9.51
CA LEU A 30 3.57 -7.90 -8.21
C LEU A 30 2.79 -6.97 -7.30
N ALA A 31 2.31 -5.83 -7.82
CA ALA A 31 1.46 -4.92 -7.06
C ALA A 31 0.22 -5.62 -6.50
N ARG A 32 -0.48 -6.41 -7.33
CA ARG A 32 -1.65 -7.18 -6.92
C ARG A 32 -1.30 -8.25 -5.89
N GLU A 33 -0.20 -8.98 -6.07
CA GLU A 33 0.23 -10.00 -5.11
C GLU A 33 0.55 -9.41 -3.74
N LEU A 34 1.23 -8.26 -3.71
CA LEU A 34 1.53 -7.54 -2.47
C LEU A 34 0.26 -7.06 -1.77
N MET A 35 -0.70 -6.50 -2.50
CA MET A 35 -1.99 -6.06 -1.94
C MET A 35 -2.84 -7.22 -1.42
N LEU A 36 -2.91 -8.34 -2.16
CA LEU A 36 -3.62 -9.55 -1.71
C LEU A 36 -2.97 -10.14 -0.45
N ARG A 37 -1.64 -10.19 -0.42
CA ARG A 37 -0.90 -10.69 0.74
C ARG A 37 -1.05 -9.76 1.95
N ALA A 38 -1.07 -8.44 1.74
CA ALA A 38 -1.35 -7.48 2.80
C ALA A 38 -2.78 -7.65 3.36
N ALA A 39 -3.79 -7.78 2.48
CA ALA A 39 -5.16 -8.06 2.89
C ALA A 39 -5.30 -9.38 3.66
N TRP A 40 -4.56 -10.42 3.28
CA TRP A 40 -4.55 -11.71 3.98
C TRP A 40 -3.92 -11.61 5.38
N LEU A 41 -2.83 -10.86 5.52
CA LEU A 41 -2.07 -10.78 6.77
C LEU A 41 -2.68 -9.80 7.78
N PHE A 42 -3.21 -8.67 7.32
CA PHE A 42 -3.65 -7.55 8.17
C PHE A 42 -5.15 -7.30 8.11
N GLY A 43 -5.86 -7.90 7.16
CA GLY A 43 -7.27 -7.68 6.91
C GLY A 43 -7.52 -6.53 5.91
N PRO A 44 -8.67 -6.55 5.21
CA PRO A 44 -9.02 -5.52 4.24
C PRO A 44 -9.17 -4.13 4.88
N ASP A 45 -9.73 -4.05 6.10
CA ASP A 45 -9.96 -2.77 6.80
C ASP A 45 -8.64 -2.05 7.13
N ALA A 46 -7.60 -2.79 7.49
CA ALA A 46 -6.28 -2.21 7.77
C ALA A 46 -5.62 -1.67 6.49
N LEU A 47 -5.78 -2.39 5.37
CA LEU A 47 -5.29 -1.96 4.07
C LEU A 47 -6.05 -0.72 3.55
N GLU A 48 -7.36 -0.68 3.73
CA GLU A 48 -8.16 0.50 3.42
C GLU A 48 -7.74 1.70 4.28
N ALA A 49 -7.57 1.48 5.59
CA ALA A 49 -7.13 2.53 6.51
C ALA A 49 -5.75 3.10 6.13
N VAL A 50 -4.79 2.26 5.74
CA VAL A 50 -3.47 2.74 5.29
C VAL A 50 -3.57 3.55 4.00
N THR A 51 -4.40 3.10 3.06
CA THR A 51 -4.64 3.80 1.80
C THR A 51 -5.24 5.18 2.05
N ILE A 52 -6.25 5.28 2.91
CA ILE A 52 -6.88 6.56 3.30
C ILE A 52 -5.91 7.47 4.06
N GLN A 53 -5.12 6.92 5.00
CA GLN A 53 -4.15 7.70 5.77
C GLN A 53 -3.08 8.33 4.87
N VAL A 54 -2.58 7.59 3.88
CA VAL A 54 -1.62 8.11 2.90
C VAL A 54 -2.29 9.13 1.97
N LEU A 55 -3.48 8.84 1.43
CA LEU A 55 -4.22 9.76 0.55
C LEU A 55 -4.61 11.08 1.22
N SER A 56 -4.93 11.05 2.51
CA SER A 56 -5.30 12.24 3.28
C SER A 56 -4.09 13.03 3.80
N GLY A 57 -2.87 12.54 3.60
CA GLY A 57 -1.65 13.12 4.19
C GLY A 57 -1.56 12.97 5.71
N ALA A 58 -2.46 12.16 6.31
CA ALA A 58 -2.45 11.85 7.74
C ALA A 58 -1.27 10.94 8.14
N ALA A 59 -0.64 10.30 7.16
CA ALA A 59 0.59 9.55 7.30
C ALA A 59 1.59 9.93 6.20
N PRO A 60 2.92 9.85 6.48
CA PRO A 60 3.92 10.06 5.45
C PRO A 60 3.74 9.01 4.33
N SER A 61 3.85 9.47 3.09
CA SER A 61 3.90 8.56 1.94
C SER A 61 5.10 7.62 2.09
N PRO A 62 4.92 6.31 1.93
CA PRO A 62 6.03 5.36 1.96
C PRO A 62 6.92 5.43 0.72
N VAL A 63 6.55 6.25 -0.28
CA VAL A 63 7.26 6.42 -1.55
C VAL A 63 7.32 7.91 -1.94
N ASP A 64 8.15 8.25 -2.93
CA ASP A 64 8.22 9.60 -3.48
C ASP A 64 6.98 9.98 -4.34
N SER A 65 6.96 11.22 -4.84
CA SER A 65 5.86 11.78 -5.63
C SER A 65 5.59 11.01 -6.93
N ASP A 66 6.63 10.55 -7.60
CA ASP A 66 6.54 10.01 -8.96
C ASP A 66 5.85 8.64 -8.93
N HIS A 67 6.20 7.81 -7.96
CA HIS A 67 5.52 6.53 -7.73
C HIS A 67 4.05 6.73 -7.30
N TRP A 68 3.78 7.80 -6.55
CA TRP A 68 2.42 8.11 -6.10
C TRP A 68 1.50 8.59 -7.22
N GLU A 69 2.01 9.43 -8.12
CA GLU A 69 1.27 9.90 -9.30
C GLU A 69 0.88 8.73 -10.22
N ALA A 70 1.79 7.78 -10.45
CA ALA A 70 1.51 6.58 -11.24
C ALA A 70 0.39 5.73 -10.62
N TRP A 71 0.42 5.54 -9.30
CA TRP A 71 -0.61 4.79 -8.58
C TRP A 71 -1.99 5.46 -8.64
N LEU A 72 -2.05 6.78 -8.48
CA LEU A 72 -3.30 7.53 -8.60
C LEU A 72 -3.91 7.42 -10.00
N LEU A 73 -3.09 7.42 -11.05
CA LEU A 73 -3.58 7.26 -12.43
C LEU A 73 -4.25 5.89 -12.62
N GLU A 74 -3.62 4.80 -12.16
CA GLU A 74 -4.18 3.44 -12.25
C GLU A 74 -5.47 3.27 -11.44
N LEU A 75 -5.57 3.92 -10.27
CA LEU A 75 -6.81 3.94 -9.49
C LEU A 75 -7.95 4.65 -10.23
N HIS A 76 -7.68 5.77 -10.90
CA HIS A 76 -8.69 6.48 -11.69
C HIS A 76 -9.13 5.71 -12.94
N VAL A 77 -8.25 4.90 -13.53
CA VAL A 77 -8.58 4.07 -14.69
C VAL A 77 -9.45 2.85 -14.33
N SER A 78 -9.45 2.44 -13.06
CA SER A 78 -10.19 1.28 -12.57
C SER A 78 -11.56 1.59 -11.92
N MET A 79 -11.97 2.87 -11.83
CA MET A 79 -13.30 3.29 -11.31
C MET A 79 -14.34 3.53 -12.41
#